data_AF-A0A087U697-F1
#
_entry.id   AF-A0A087U697-F1
#
_cell.length_a   1.000
_cell.length_b   1.000
_cell.length_c   1.000
_cell.angle_alpha   90.00
_cell.angle_beta   90.00
_cell.angle_gamma   90.00
#
_symmetry.space_group_name_H-M   'P 1'
#
loop_
_entity.id
_entity.type
_entity.pdbx_description
1 polymer ?
#
loop_
_entity_poly.entity_id
_entity_poly.type
_entity_poly.pdbx_seq_one_letter_code
_entity_poly.pdbx_strand_id
1 'polypeptide(L)'
;MLLNDLRRIIRKYYCWGRPLGSTLLWEQHLKTIDRICQFASGIQIKEPIEDGSYRLSDMPAAILREILLRLSDYKDLMNSAQACDDMKFLIDEQHIWKELCKFHFTREQIRLFLENEKIKPVNAKIDWQVVFHQLRRKYGLKEEYAESLFLCRHCRCLFWKSFGHPCVDLRRSIPSGMEFMNEENETLVNTVPLYIPIPPQAFLSFFSL
;
A
#
# COMPACT_ATOMS: atom_id res chain seq x y z
N MET A 1 11.55 -11.35 12.87
CA MET A 1 11.31 -10.41 13.99
C MET A 1 9.82 -10.34 14.38
N LEU A 2 8.92 -9.99 13.45
CA LEU A 2 7.46 -9.86 13.69
C LEU A 2 6.78 -11.03 14.43
N LEU A 3 7.07 -12.28 14.05
CA LEU A 3 6.48 -13.47 14.72
C LEU A 3 6.95 -13.62 16.17
N ASN A 4 8.21 -13.29 16.47
CA ASN A 4 8.74 -13.30 17.84
C ASN A 4 8.14 -12.16 18.66
N ASP A 5 7.93 -10.99 18.05
CA ASP A 5 7.26 -9.87 18.70
C ASP A 5 5.79 -10.18 18.99
N LEU A 6 5.07 -10.80 18.06
CA LEU A 6 3.70 -11.26 18.24
C LEU A 6 3.60 -12.30 19.36
N ARG A 7 4.52 -13.28 19.39
CA ARG A 7 4.61 -14.26 20.48
C ARG A 7 4.89 -13.59 21.84
N ARG A 8 5.77 -12.59 21.87
CA ARG A 8 6.08 -11.82 23.09
C ARG A 8 4.88 -11.00 23.57
N ILE A 9 4.17 -10.34 22.66
CA ILE A 9 2.98 -9.54 22.96
C ILE A 9 1.86 -10.42 23.53
N ILE A 10 1.57 -11.55 22.88
CA ILE A 10 0.55 -12.51 23.32
C ILE A 10 0.89 -13.10 24.69
N ARG A 11 2.16 -13.43 24.94
CA ARG A 11 2.63 -13.88 26.27
C ARG A 11 2.60 -12.77 27.32
N LYS A 12 2.78 -11.50 26.95
CA LYS A 12 2.70 -10.35 27.87
C LYS A 12 1.24 -10.07 28.28
N TYR A 13 0.29 -10.22 27.36
CA TYR A 13 -1.15 -10.05 27.66
C TYR A 13 -1.74 -11.19 28.49
N TYR A 14 -1.09 -12.35 28.55
CA TYR A 14 -1.37 -13.40 29.55
C TYR A 14 -1.26 -12.89 30.99
N CYS A 15 -0.45 -11.85 31.23
CA CYS A 15 -0.11 -11.36 32.57
C CYS A 15 -1.01 -10.20 33.04
N TRP A 16 -1.85 -9.60 32.17
CA TRP A 16 -2.54 -8.32 32.45
C TRP A 16 -4.07 -8.36 32.23
N GLY A 17 -4.71 -9.51 32.40
CA GLY A 17 -6.18 -9.62 32.41
C GLY A 17 -6.71 -10.88 31.74
N ARG A 18 -8.02 -11.14 31.87
CA ARG A 18 -8.68 -12.27 31.20
C ARG A 18 -8.55 -12.08 29.69
N PRO A 19 -8.09 -13.10 28.93
CA PRO A 19 -8.09 -13.03 27.47
C PRO A 19 -9.52 -12.75 26.98
N LEU A 20 -9.66 -11.94 25.92
CA LEU A 20 -10.94 -11.79 25.22
C LEU A 20 -11.31 -13.15 24.61
N GLY A 21 -12.28 -13.85 25.21
CA GLY A 21 -12.73 -15.17 24.77
C GLY A 21 -12.60 -16.27 25.84
N SER A 22 -12.91 -17.50 25.47
CA SER A 22 -12.79 -18.66 26.37
C SER A 22 -11.33 -19.10 26.52
N THR A 23 -11.00 -19.74 27.64
CA THR A 23 -9.68 -20.34 27.87
C THR A 23 -9.33 -21.37 26.79
N LEU A 24 -10.32 -22.12 26.32
CA LEU A 24 -10.19 -23.10 25.23
C LEU A 24 -9.78 -22.44 23.91
N LEU A 25 -10.43 -21.33 23.52
CA LEU A 25 -10.07 -20.58 22.31
C LEU A 25 -8.63 -20.08 22.37
N TRP A 26 -8.21 -19.63 23.55
CA TRP A 26 -6.87 -19.12 23.77
C TRP A 26 -5.79 -20.21 23.67
N GLU A 27 -6.04 -21.39 24.24
CA GLU A 27 -5.16 -22.56 24.04
C GLU A 27 -5.03 -22.96 22.57
N GLN A 28 -6.12 -22.87 21.80
CA GLN A 28 -6.11 -23.12 20.36
C GLN A 28 -5.26 -22.10 19.59
N HIS A 29 -5.35 -20.82 19.96
CA HIS A 29 -4.51 -19.77 19.37
C HIS A 29 -3.03 -19.98 19.68
N LEU A 30 -2.67 -20.32 20.91
CA LEU A 30 -1.28 -20.65 21.28
C LEU A 30 -0.74 -21.82 20.45
N LYS A 31 -1.51 -22.92 20.33
CA LYS A 31 -1.12 -24.07 19.51
C LYS A 31 -0.92 -23.69 18.04
N THR A 32 -1.77 -22.81 17.51
CA THR A 32 -1.66 -22.31 16.14
C THR A 32 -0.39 -21.47 15.96
N ILE A 33 -0.09 -20.58 16.90
CA ILE A 33 1.12 -19.75 16.87
C ILE A 33 2.37 -20.62 16.96
N ASP A 34 2.42 -21.58 17.88
CA ASP A 34 3.58 -22.47 18.01
C ASP A 34 3.79 -23.29 16.74
N ARG A 35 2.72 -23.77 16.11
CA ARG A 35 2.78 -24.42 14.80
C ARG A 35 3.37 -23.49 13.74
N ILE A 36 2.88 -22.26 13.63
CA ILE A 36 3.41 -21.26 12.67
C ILE A 36 4.90 -20.99 12.94
N CYS A 37 5.29 -20.83 14.21
CA CYS A 37 6.69 -20.62 14.58
C CYS A 37 7.57 -21.81 14.19
N GLN A 38 7.10 -23.05 14.41
CA GLN A 38 7.81 -24.26 14.00
C GLN A 38 7.99 -24.31 12.47
N PHE A 39 6.91 -24.10 11.70
CA PHE A 39 6.99 -24.03 10.25
C PHE A 39 7.95 -22.94 9.79
N ALA A 40 7.82 -21.73 10.33
CA ALA A 40 8.67 -20.60 9.97
C ALA A 40 10.15 -20.86 10.30
N SER A 41 10.45 -21.52 11.42
CA SER A 41 11.83 -21.88 11.79
C SER A 41 12.47 -22.90 10.85
N GLY A 42 11.67 -23.69 10.15
CA GLY A 42 12.13 -24.64 9.14
C GLY A 42 12.31 -24.04 7.74
N ILE A 43 11.87 -22.81 7.50
CA ILE A 43 12.03 -22.14 6.20
C ILE A 43 13.50 -21.76 6.04
N GLN A 44 14.17 -22.38 5.07
CA GLN A 44 15.49 -21.99 4.62
C GLN A 44 15.38 -21.38 3.23
N ILE A 45 15.68 -20.09 3.12
CA ILE A 45 15.85 -19.43 1.82
C ILE A 45 17.27 -19.78 1.37
N LYS A 46 17.39 -20.75 0.47
CA LYS A 46 18.66 -21.13 -0.14
C LYS A 46 18.89 -20.28 -1.38
N GLU A 47 20.16 -20.00 -1.66
CA GLU A 47 20.51 -19.40 -2.95
C GLU A 47 20.08 -20.33 -4.10
N PRO A 48 19.63 -19.77 -5.24
CA PRO A 48 19.35 -20.56 -6.42
C PRO A 48 20.59 -21.36 -6.84
N ILE A 49 20.38 -22.60 -7.26
CA ILE A 49 21.45 -23.45 -7.80
C ILE A 49 22.08 -22.72 -9.00
N GLU A 50 23.41 -22.78 -9.14
CA GLU A 50 24.12 -22.29 -10.33
C GLU A 50 23.89 -23.25 -11.51
N ASP A 51 22.67 -23.24 -12.05
CA ASP A 51 22.23 -24.04 -13.19
C ASP A 51 22.29 -23.28 -14.52
N GLY A 52 22.85 -22.07 -14.50
CA GLY A 52 22.88 -21.15 -15.65
C GLY A 52 21.54 -20.48 -15.93
N SER A 53 20.56 -20.58 -15.03
CA SER A 53 19.31 -19.80 -15.13
C SER A 53 19.58 -18.30 -14.96
N TYR A 54 18.83 -17.52 -15.73
CA TYR A 54 18.89 -16.05 -15.66
C TYR A 54 18.42 -15.56 -14.28
N ARG A 55 19.26 -14.77 -13.63
CA ARG A 55 19.01 -14.11 -12.36
C ARG A 55 18.59 -12.66 -12.58
N LEU A 56 18.04 -12.05 -11.53
CA LEU A 56 17.70 -10.63 -11.55
C LEU A 56 18.93 -9.75 -11.83
N SER A 57 20.10 -10.12 -11.30
CA SER A 57 21.38 -9.45 -11.54
C SER A 57 21.87 -9.52 -12.99
N ASP A 58 21.38 -10.51 -13.76
CA ASP A 58 21.76 -10.67 -15.15
C ASP A 58 20.94 -9.74 -16.08
N MET A 59 19.92 -9.07 -15.53
CA MET A 59 19.08 -8.16 -16.30
C MET A 59 19.82 -6.86 -16.64
N PRO A 60 19.64 -6.32 -17.85
CA PRO A 60 20.18 -5.01 -18.19
C PRO A 60 19.68 -3.93 -17.23
N ALA A 61 20.54 -2.96 -16.91
CA ALA A 61 20.23 -1.83 -16.05
C ALA A 61 18.95 -1.07 -16.47
N ALA A 62 18.63 -1.03 -17.77
CA ALA A 62 17.39 -0.47 -18.28
C ALA A 62 16.14 -1.18 -17.75
N ILE A 63 16.17 -2.50 -17.67
CA ILE A 63 15.04 -3.30 -17.17
C ILE A 63 14.92 -3.17 -15.65
N LEU A 64 16.05 -3.20 -14.93
CA LEU A 64 16.07 -2.97 -13.48
C LEU A 64 15.51 -1.58 -13.13
N ARG A 65 15.86 -0.55 -13.92
CA ARG A 65 15.30 0.80 -13.76
C ARG A 65 13.79 0.82 -13.97
N GLU A 66 13.28 0.16 -15.00
CA GLU A 66 11.83 0.06 -15.23
C GLU A 66 11.12 -0.63 -14.05
N ILE A 67 11.72 -1.68 -13.48
CA ILE A 67 11.19 -2.33 -12.27
C ILE A 67 11.10 -1.34 -11.11
N LEU A 68 12.19 -0.60 -10.84
CA LEU A 68 12.23 0.41 -9.78
C LEU A 68 11.21 1.53 -9.99
N LEU A 69 10.99 1.97 -11.24
CA LEU A 69 9.99 2.98 -11.58
C LEU A 69 8.54 2.53 -11.32
N ARG A 70 8.29 1.23 -11.16
CA ARG A 70 6.96 0.69 -10.80
C ARG A 70 6.73 0.60 -9.29
N LEU A 71 7.75 0.83 -8.47
CA LEU A 71 7.61 0.80 -7.02
C LEU A 71 7.04 2.14 -6.53
N SER A 72 5.87 2.06 -5.90
CA SER A 72 5.14 3.20 -5.37
C SER A 72 5.46 3.51 -3.90
N ASP A 73 6.17 2.65 -3.17
CA ASP A 73 6.68 2.99 -1.83
C ASP A 73 8.20 3.20 -1.87
N TYR A 74 8.64 4.34 -1.32
CA TYR A 74 10.07 4.62 -1.17
C TYR A 74 10.79 3.58 -0.31
N LYS A 75 10.10 2.92 0.63
CA LYS A 75 10.69 1.86 1.44
C LYS A 75 11.04 0.65 0.57
N ASP A 76 10.21 0.33 -0.41
CA ASP A 76 10.47 -0.77 -1.32
C ASP A 76 11.66 -0.45 -2.21
N LEU A 77 11.81 0.79 -2.68
CA LEU A 77 13.04 1.24 -3.33
C LEU A 77 14.26 1.00 -2.42
N MET A 78 14.23 1.48 -1.17
CA MET A 78 15.36 1.30 -0.25
C MET A 78 15.67 -0.18 0.03
N ASN A 79 14.64 -1.02 0.16
CA ASN A 79 14.79 -2.45 0.37
C ASN A 79 15.39 -3.13 -0.87
N SER A 80 14.98 -2.73 -2.08
CA SER A 80 15.59 -3.16 -3.34
C SER A 80 17.08 -2.81 -3.41
N ALA A 81 17.46 -1.59 -2.98
CA ALA A 81 18.86 -1.17 -2.89
C ALA A 81 19.69 -2.05 -1.94
N GLN A 82 19.08 -2.52 -0.86
CA GLN A 82 19.74 -3.40 0.11
C GLN A 82 19.83 -4.84 -0.38
N ALA A 83 18.90 -5.27 -1.24
CA ALA A 83 18.83 -6.63 -1.74
C ALA A 83 19.67 -6.87 -3.01
N CYS A 84 19.92 -5.83 -3.82
CA CYS A 84 20.61 -5.94 -5.09
C CYS A 84 21.51 -4.72 -5.33
N ASP A 85 22.82 -4.98 -5.50
CA ASP A 85 23.80 -3.92 -5.73
C ASP A 85 23.55 -3.16 -7.04
N ASP A 86 23.11 -3.82 -8.11
CA ASP A 86 22.77 -3.15 -9.37
C ASP A 86 21.62 -2.15 -9.19
N MET A 87 20.59 -2.54 -8.42
CA MET A 87 19.49 -1.63 -8.09
C MET A 87 19.93 -0.48 -7.18
N LYS A 88 20.91 -0.70 -6.29
CA LYS A 88 21.48 0.34 -5.43
C LYS A 88 22.09 1.47 -6.24
N PHE A 89 22.86 1.15 -7.28
CA PHE A 89 23.44 2.17 -8.17
C PHE A 89 22.37 2.95 -8.95
N LEU A 90 21.26 2.30 -9.30
CA LEU A 90 20.17 2.92 -10.05
C LEU A 90 19.32 3.86 -9.19
N ILE A 91 19.14 3.59 -7.91
CA ILE A 91 18.28 4.39 -7.02
C ILE A 91 18.81 5.82 -6.81
N ASP A 92 20.10 6.05 -6.98
CA ASP A 92 20.68 7.39 -6.92
C ASP A 92 20.32 8.26 -8.15
N GLU A 93 19.72 7.66 -9.19
CA GLU A 93 19.23 8.38 -10.35
C GLU A 93 18.06 9.28 -9.99
N GLN A 94 18.24 10.58 -10.23
CA GLN A 94 17.25 11.62 -9.95
C GLN A 94 15.90 11.42 -10.67
N HIS A 95 15.90 10.66 -11.77
CA HIS A 95 14.69 10.33 -12.51
C HIS A 95 13.72 9.47 -11.69
N ILE A 96 14.21 8.48 -10.94
CA ILE A 96 13.38 7.55 -10.17
C ILE A 96 12.62 8.33 -9.08
N TRP A 97 13.33 9.15 -8.31
CA TRP A 97 12.72 10.00 -7.29
C TRP A 97 11.76 11.04 -7.86
N LYS A 98 12.04 11.55 -9.06
CA LYS A 98 11.14 12.49 -9.75
C LYS A 98 9.82 11.84 -10.14
N GLU A 99 9.85 10.61 -10.67
CA GLU A 99 8.62 9.89 -10.98
C GLU A 99 7.86 9.50 -9.71
N LEU A 100 8.57 9.11 -8.64
CA LEU A 100 7.94 8.85 -7.34
C LEU A 100 7.25 10.12 -6.79
N CYS A 101 7.86 11.29 -6.95
CA CYS A 101 7.20 12.56 -6.60
C CYS A 101 5.91 12.77 -7.40
N LYS A 102 5.96 12.60 -8.73
CA LYS A 102 4.77 12.78 -9.59
C LYS A 102 3.67 11.77 -9.30
N PHE A 103 4.02 10.58 -8.80
CA PHE A 103 3.06 9.57 -8.40
C PHE A 103 2.28 9.99 -7.13
N HIS A 104 2.96 10.53 -6.12
CA HIS A 104 2.32 10.88 -4.84
C HIS A 104 1.78 12.30 -4.75
N PHE A 105 2.32 13.26 -5.52
CA PHE A 105 2.02 14.68 -5.37
C PHE A 105 1.50 15.28 -6.67
N THR A 106 0.58 16.24 -6.55
CA THR A 106 0.07 16.96 -7.73
C THR A 106 1.15 17.87 -8.32
N ARG A 107 0.99 18.23 -9.60
CA ARG A 107 1.92 19.15 -10.28
C ARG A 107 2.00 20.50 -9.56
N GLU A 108 0.87 20.97 -9.02
CA GLU A 108 0.75 22.21 -8.27
C GLU A 108 1.49 22.13 -6.94
N GLN A 109 1.36 21.03 -6.20
CA GLN A 109 2.09 20.81 -4.95
C GLN A 109 3.61 20.84 -5.17
N ILE A 110 4.07 20.14 -6.22
CA ILE A 110 5.50 20.11 -6.60
C ILE A 110 5.96 21.51 -7.01
N ARG A 111 5.20 22.21 -7.88
CA ARG A 111 5.54 23.55 -8.36
C ARG A 111 5.65 24.56 -7.22
N LEU A 112 4.63 24.64 -6.37
CA LEU A 112 4.60 25.55 -5.23
C LEU A 112 5.73 25.26 -4.24
N PHE A 113 6.09 23.98 -4.08
CA PHE A 113 7.21 23.59 -3.24
C PHE A 113 8.55 24.08 -3.79
N LEU A 114 8.81 23.86 -5.09
CA LEU A 114 10.03 24.30 -5.76
C LEU A 114 10.18 25.83 -5.78
N GLU A 115 9.07 26.57 -5.95
CA GLU A 115 9.05 28.04 -5.95
C GLU A 115 9.30 28.63 -4.55
N ASN A 116 8.69 28.06 -3.50
CA ASN A 116 8.72 28.62 -2.15
C ASN A 116 9.99 28.30 -1.37
N GLU A 117 10.51 27.08 -1.46
CA GLU A 117 11.62 26.63 -0.60
C GLU A 117 13.00 27.08 -1.10
N LYS A 118 13.05 27.85 -2.21
CA LYS A 118 14.30 28.30 -2.86
C LYS A 118 15.36 27.19 -2.88
N ILE A 119 14.97 25.97 -3.26
CA ILE A 119 15.89 24.83 -3.29
C ILE A 119 17.02 25.19 -4.22
N LYS A 120 18.15 25.61 -3.64
CA LYS A 120 19.33 26.01 -4.38
C LYS A 120 19.81 24.76 -5.07
N PRO A 121 19.76 24.70 -6.40
CA PRO A 121 20.21 23.51 -7.08
C PRO A 121 21.71 23.38 -6.81
N VAL A 122 22.11 22.28 -6.18
CA VAL A 122 23.53 21.97 -6.03
C VAL A 122 24.02 21.70 -7.45
N ASN A 123 24.88 22.56 -7.99
CA ASN A 123 25.38 22.48 -9.37
C ASN A 123 24.29 22.48 -10.46
N ALA A 124 23.23 23.28 -10.29
CA ALA A 124 22.10 23.36 -11.25
C ALA A 124 21.23 22.10 -11.37
N LYS A 125 21.43 21.09 -10.49
CA LYS A 125 20.57 19.88 -10.42
C LYS A 125 19.72 19.89 -9.14
N ILE A 126 18.45 19.52 -9.30
CA ILE A 126 17.50 19.34 -8.20
C ILE A 126 17.69 17.93 -7.64
N ASP A 127 17.85 17.82 -6.32
CA ASP A 127 17.83 16.55 -5.61
C ASP A 127 16.38 16.15 -5.33
N TRP A 128 15.85 15.25 -6.16
CA TRP A 128 14.47 14.79 -6.08
C TRP A 128 14.21 13.88 -4.88
N GLN A 129 15.24 13.25 -4.30
CA GLN A 129 15.08 12.47 -3.07
C GLN A 129 14.81 13.37 -1.88
N VAL A 130 15.53 14.49 -1.78
CA VAL A 130 15.29 15.52 -0.77
C VAL A 130 13.89 16.13 -0.96
N VAL A 131 13.54 16.50 -2.20
CA VAL A 131 12.21 17.02 -2.53
C VAL A 131 11.11 16.03 -2.12
N PHE A 132 11.26 14.75 -2.45
CA PHE A 132 10.30 13.71 -2.09
C PHE A 132 10.07 13.66 -0.58
N HIS A 133 11.14 13.60 0.22
CA HIS A 133 11.01 13.51 1.67
C HIS A 133 10.41 14.76 2.31
N GLN A 134 10.66 15.94 1.76
CA GLN A 134 10.04 17.18 2.23
C GLN A 134 8.56 17.27 1.85
N LEU A 135 8.21 16.94 0.59
CA LEU A 135 6.81 16.86 0.15
C LEU A 135 6.02 15.83 0.96
N ARG A 136 6.61 14.66 1.24
CA ARG A 136 6.01 13.62 2.09
C ARG A 136 5.68 14.15 3.48
N ARG A 137 6.60 14.91 4.09
CA ARG A 137 6.38 15.51 5.43
C ARG A 137 5.26 16.56 5.41
N LYS A 138 5.09 17.27 4.30
CA LYS A 138 4.14 18.38 4.17
C LYS A 138 2.74 17.94 3.76
N TYR A 139 2.63 17.01 2.80
CA TYR A 139 1.36 16.63 2.17
C TYR A 139 0.93 15.19 2.48
N GLY A 140 1.78 14.38 3.10
CA GLY A 140 1.55 12.93 3.23
C GLY A 140 1.82 12.20 1.91
N LEU A 141 1.63 10.88 1.89
CA LEU A 141 1.72 10.10 0.66
C LEU A 141 0.33 9.81 0.12
N LYS A 142 0.19 9.74 -1.20
CA LYS A 142 -0.99 9.15 -1.84
C LYS A 142 -1.19 7.72 -1.34
N GLU A 143 -2.37 7.44 -0.80
CA GLU A 143 -2.77 6.10 -0.39
C GLU A 143 -3.41 5.38 -1.57
N GLU A 144 -2.79 4.29 -2.02
CA GLU A 144 -3.41 3.36 -2.97
C GLU A 144 -3.64 2.02 -2.27
N TYR A 145 -4.88 1.57 -2.30
CA TYR A 145 -5.27 0.27 -1.77
C TYR A 145 -5.52 -0.67 -2.95
N ALA A 146 -4.95 -1.87 -2.89
CA ALA A 146 -5.17 -2.90 -3.92
C ALA A 146 -6.66 -3.24 -4.09
N GLU A 147 -7.43 -3.11 -3.01
CA GLU A 147 -8.87 -3.28 -3.01
C GLU A 147 -9.54 -2.25 -2.10
N SER A 148 -10.76 -1.85 -2.46
CA SER A 148 -11.55 -0.90 -1.69
C SER A 148 -12.81 -1.59 -1.15
N LEU A 149 -13.11 -1.32 0.12
CA LEU A 149 -14.40 -1.66 0.72
C LEU A 149 -15.44 -0.64 0.28
N PHE A 150 -16.66 -1.10 0.04
CA PHE A 150 -17.80 -0.26 -0.26
C PHE A 150 -18.89 -0.51 0.77
N LEU A 151 -19.56 0.57 1.19
CA LEU A 151 -20.78 0.52 1.98
C LEU A 151 -21.98 0.68 1.06
N CYS A 152 -22.88 -0.30 1.10
CA CYS A 152 -24.18 -0.16 0.48
C CYS A 152 -25.11 0.68 1.34
N ARG A 153 -25.65 1.77 0.79
CA ARG A 153 -26.61 2.62 1.52
C ARG A 153 -27.97 1.95 1.75
N HIS A 154 -28.29 0.89 1.00
CA HIS A 154 -29.57 0.17 1.09
C HIS A 154 -29.56 -0.90 2.19
N CYS A 155 -28.74 -1.95 2.05
CA CYS A 155 -28.65 -3.03 3.04
C CYS A 155 -27.61 -2.80 4.15
N ARG A 156 -26.85 -1.67 4.13
CA ARG A 156 -25.78 -1.36 5.09
C ARG A 156 -24.65 -2.39 5.17
N CYS A 157 -24.55 -3.26 4.16
CA CYS A 157 -23.47 -4.22 4.06
C CYS A 157 -22.18 -3.55 3.60
N LEU A 158 -21.07 -3.94 4.23
CA LEU A 158 -19.72 -3.70 3.72
C LEU A 158 -19.31 -4.86 2.81
N PHE A 159 -18.76 -4.55 1.65
CA PHE A 159 -18.34 -5.55 0.68
C PHE A 159 -17.10 -5.09 -0.09
N TRP A 160 -16.33 -6.05 -0.57
CA TRP A 160 -15.19 -5.81 -1.45
C TRP A 160 -15.67 -5.61 -2.89
N LYS A 161 -15.21 -4.55 -3.56
CA LYS A 161 -15.66 -4.22 -4.92
C LYS A 161 -15.53 -5.39 -5.90
N SER A 162 -14.45 -6.16 -5.82
CA SER A 162 -14.15 -7.24 -6.76
C SER A 162 -15.03 -8.47 -6.58
N PHE A 163 -15.54 -8.70 -5.36
CA PHE A 163 -16.42 -9.82 -5.04
C PHE A 163 -17.90 -9.52 -5.26
N GLY A 164 -18.22 -8.27 -5.60
CA GLY A 164 -19.60 -7.82 -5.79
C GLY A 164 -20.37 -7.69 -4.47
N HIS A 165 -21.57 -7.15 -4.59
CA HIS A 165 -22.41 -6.80 -3.45
C HIS A 165 -23.51 -7.87 -3.21
N PRO A 166 -23.69 -8.38 -1.97
CA PRO A 166 -24.57 -9.53 -1.70
C PRO A 166 -26.07 -9.20 -1.52
N CYS A 167 -26.56 -8.00 -1.84
CA CYS A 167 -28.00 -7.72 -1.70
C CYS A 167 -28.82 -8.64 -2.64
N VAL A 168 -29.91 -9.21 -2.10
CA VAL A 168 -30.81 -10.14 -2.80
C VAL A 168 -31.82 -9.42 -3.72
N ASP A 169 -31.99 -8.10 -3.58
CA ASP A 169 -32.89 -7.31 -4.42
C ASP A 169 -32.29 -7.02 -5.82
N LEU A 170 -32.58 -7.91 -6.76
CA LEU A 170 -32.24 -7.83 -8.19
C LEU A 170 -32.84 -6.62 -8.94
N ARG A 171 -33.70 -5.80 -8.30
CA ARG A 171 -34.36 -4.67 -8.99
C ARG A 171 -33.50 -3.41 -9.11
N ARG A 172 -32.31 -3.38 -8.48
CA ARG A 172 -31.37 -2.24 -8.54
C ARG A 172 -29.92 -2.66 -8.79
N SER A 173 -29.68 -3.91 -9.16
CA SER A 173 -28.37 -4.44 -9.57
C SER A 173 -28.02 -4.03 -11.00
N ILE A 174 -28.26 -2.77 -11.37
CA ILE A 174 -27.70 -2.17 -12.59
C ILE A 174 -26.55 -1.28 -12.13
N PRO A 175 -25.31 -1.56 -12.54
CA PRO A 175 -24.20 -0.66 -12.28
C PRO A 175 -24.40 0.59 -13.15
N SER A 176 -24.80 1.71 -12.53
CA SER A 176 -24.69 3.02 -13.17
C SER A 176 -23.21 3.39 -13.30
N GLY A 177 -22.70 3.35 -14.54
CA GLY A 177 -21.50 4.03 -15.07
C GLY A 177 -20.14 3.56 -14.52
N MET A 178 -19.08 3.31 -15.29
CA MET A 178 -18.68 3.72 -16.64
C MET A 178 -19.18 5.12 -17.01
N GLU A 179 -18.71 6.12 -16.25
CA GLU A 179 -18.66 7.50 -16.73
C GLU A 179 -17.52 7.59 -17.75
N PHE A 180 -17.84 7.40 -19.03
CA PHE A 180 -17.07 8.03 -20.09
C PHE A 180 -17.33 9.53 -20.00
N MET A 181 -16.25 10.30 -19.96
CA MET A 181 -16.27 11.74 -20.18
C MET A 181 -16.92 12.03 -21.53
N ASN A 182 -18.12 12.61 -21.52
CA ASN A 182 -18.62 13.41 -22.63
C ASN A 182 -18.93 14.79 -22.05
N GLU A 183 -18.11 15.77 -22.44
CA GLU A 183 -18.48 17.17 -22.45
C GLU A 183 -19.76 17.30 -23.29
N GLU A 184 -20.68 18.20 -22.90
CA GLU A 184 -21.97 18.49 -23.55
C GLU A 184 -23.20 17.68 -23.07
N ASN A 185 -23.64 17.93 -21.83
CA ASN A 185 -25.02 18.35 -21.53
C ASN A 185 -25.27 18.51 -20.03
N GLU A 186 -25.55 19.74 -19.60
CA GLU A 186 -26.01 20.09 -18.26
C GLU A 186 -27.42 19.56 -17.99
N THR A 187 -27.53 18.42 -17.31
CA THR A 187 -28.69 18.15 -16.44
C THR A 187 -28.23 17.34 -15.23
N LEU A 188 -28.03 18.03 -14.11
CA LEU A 188 -27.70 17.48 -12.80
C LEU A 188 -28.89 16.68 -12.24
N VAL A 189 -28.93 15.37 -12.53
CA VAL A 189 -29.69 14.46 -11.68
C VAL A 189 -28.80 14.15 -10.48
N ASN A 190 -29.08 14.80 -9.34
CA ASN A 190 -28.46 14.53 -8.04
C ASN A 190 -28.87 13.14 -7.51
N THR A 191 -28.48 12.07 -8.18
CA THR A 191 -28.61 10.71 -7.65
C THR A 191 -27.43 10.43 -6.73
N VAL A 192 -27.71 10.41 -5.43
CA VAL A 192 -26.73 9.97 -4.42
C VAL A 192 -26.24 8.56 -4.79
N PRO A 193 -24.92 8.32 -4.86
CA PRO A 193 -24.39 7.01 -5.26
C PRO A 193 -24.83 5.92 -4.28
N LEU A 194 -25.27 4.78 -4.84
CA LEU A 194 -25.79 3.64 -4.07
C LEU A 194 -24.71 2.97 -3.22
N TYR A 195 -23.47 2.97 -3.70
CA TYR A 195 -22.31 2.38 -3.06
C TYR A 195 -21.28 3.49 -2.77
N ILE A 196 -20.80 3.57 -1.54
CA ILE A 196 -19.81 4.57 -1.11
C ILE A 196 -18.50 3.86 -0.78
N PRO A 197 -17.36 4.25 -1.36
CA PRO A 197 -16.07 3.69 -0.97
C PRO A 197 -15.73 4.08 0.48
N ILE A 198 -15.24 3.12 1.25
CA ILE A 198 -14.87 3.28 2.66
C ILE A 198 -13.35 3.18 2.78
N PRO A 199 -12.63 4.30 3.04
CA PRO A 199 -11.21 4.23 3.36
C PRO A 199 -10.99 3.56 4.72
N PRO A 200 -9.82 2.96 4.99
CA PRO A 200 -9.54 2.27 6.25
C PRO A 200 -9.80 3.12 7.49
N GLN A 201 -9.49 4.42 7.44
CA GLN A 201 -9.76 5.33 8.57
C GLN A 201 -11.27 5.47 8.86
N ALA A 202 -12.12 5.51 7.83
CA ALA A 202 -13.57 5.53 8.00
C ALA A 202 -14.12 4.17 8.42
N PHE A 203 -13.49 3.07 7.99
CA PHE A 203 -13.86 1.73 8.47
C PHE A 203 -13.66 1.60 9.99
N LEU A 204 -12.54 2.10 10.52
CA LEU A 204 -12.25 2.02 11.96
C LEU A 204 -13.27 2.78 12.81
N SER A 205 -13.84 3.89 12.31
CA SER A 205 -14.87 4.63 13.06
C SER A 205 -16.18 3.85 13.24
N PHE A 206 -16.46 2.86 12.38
CA PHE A 206 -17.63 1.99 12.55
C PHE A 206 -17.54 1.04 13.74
N PHE A 207 -16.33 0.75 14.23
CA PHE A 207 -16.09 -0.18 15.34
C PHE A 207 -15.53 0.51 16.59
N SER A 208 -15.33 1.82 16.53
CA SER A 208 -14.93 2.65 17.66
C SER A 208 -16.15 2.91 18.53
N LEU A 209 -16.41 2.04 19.52
CA LEU A 209 -17.37 2.26 20.60
C LEU A 209 -16.79 3.20 21.67
#